data_AF-A0A9P8I1X2-F1
#
_entry.id   AF-A0A9P8I1X2-F1
#
_cell.length_a   1.000
_cell.length_b   1.000
_cell.length_c   1.000
_cell.angle_alpha   90.00
_cell.angle_beta   90.00
_cell.angle_gamma   90.00
#
_symmetry.space_group_name_H-M   'P 1'
#
loop_
_entity.id
_entity.type
_entity.pdbx_description
1 polymer ?
#
loop_
_entity_poly.entity_id
_entity_poly.type
_entity_poly.pdbx_seq_one_letter_code
_entity_poly.pdbx_strand_id
1 'polypeptide(L)'
;FALSGPGFIHIFAGSFSDNPTEWPNDPSLAGTYTLFADQNATGYEGDEFLVRGSIPLTRKLVDAHNKGLISSLDPAVVVPFLTKYLNWRVTKYDRSPIDPGRVNTLKIYVGSQDVTLAESDTEFPTYGASFPHIECTNGKPGGVNYGEGY
;
A
#
# COMPACT_ATOMS: atom_id res chain seq x y z
N PHE A 1 2.07 16.94 -10.91
CA PHE A 1 1.87 15.55 -10.40
C PHE A 1 3.11 14.70 -10.63
N ALA A 2 3.50 13.86 -9.67
CA ALA A 2 4.79 13.14 -9.68
C ALA A 2 4.96 12.07 -10.77
N LEU A 3 3.88 11.57 -11.37
CA LEU A 3 3.92 10.57 -12.46
C LEU A 3 3.77 11.19 -13.85
N SER A 4 3.65 12.53 -13.95
CA SER A 4 3.39 13.23 -15.22
C SER A 4 2.24 12.60 -16.02
N GLY A 5 1.13 12.27 -15.34
CA GLY A 5 -0.04 11.58 -15.91
C GLY A 5 -0.67 10.57 -14.95
N PRO A 6 -1.76 9.90 -15.37
CA PRO A 6 -2.39 8.87 -14.58
C PRO A 6 -1.50 7.61 -14.50
N GLY A 7 -1.64 6.88 -13.40
CA GLY A 7 -0.84 5.70 -13.14
C GLY A 7 -1.42 4.83 -12.04
N PHE A 8 -0.69 3.75 -11.74
CA PHE A 8 -1.12 2.72 -10.81
C PHE A 8 0.01 2.43 -9.81
N ILE A 9 -0.37 2.19 -8.57
CA ILE A 9 0.51 1.68 -7.52
C ILE A 9 -0.05 0.33 -7.08
N HIS A 10 0.68 -0.73 -7.36
CA HIS A 10 0.32 -2.10 -7.00
C HIS A 10 0.99 -2.47 -5.68
N ILE A 11 0.22 -2.95 -4.71
CA ILE A 11 0.73 -3.40 -3.41
C ILE A 11 0.60 -4.93 -3.34
N PHE A 12 1.70 -5.61 -3.02
CA PHE A 12 1.80 -7.05 -2.94
C PHE A 12 2.18 -7.50 -1.53
N ALA A 13 1.57 -8.59 -1.06
CA ALA A 13 1.93 -9.26 0.18
C ALA A 13 2.33 -10.71 -0.15
N GLY A 14 3.58 -10.88 -0.61
CA GLY A 14 4.10 -12.15 -1.10
C GLY A 14 5.12 -11.97 -2.23
N SER A 15 5.55 -13.09 -2.80
CA SER A 15 6.26 -13.11 -4.08
C SER A 15 5.28 -12.75 -5.20
N PHE A 16 5.73 -11.92 -6.14
CA PHE A 16 4.97 -11.47 -7.30
C PHE A 16 5.79 -11.72 -8.58
N SER A 17 5.12 -11.73 -9.73
CA SER A 17 5.78 -11.87 -11.04
C SER A 17 6.67 -10.67 -11.38
N ASP A 18 7.79 -10.87 -12.06
CA ASP A 18 8.60 -9.76 -12.61
C ASP A 18 7.97 -9.14 -13.88
N ASN A 19 6.95 -9.78 -14.46
CA ASN A 19 6.25 -9.31 -15.65
C ASN A 19 5.17 -8.26 -15.29
N PRO A 20 5.30 -6.98 -15.72
CA PRO A 20 4.33 -5.93 -15.39
C PRO A 20 2.90 -6.19 -15.86
N THR A 21 2.73 -7.01 -16.88
CA THR A 21 1.41 -7.32 -17.44
C THR A 21 0.59 -8.27 -16.56
N GLU A 22 1.25 -9.04 -15.70
CA GLU A 22 0.64 -10.02 -14.80
C GLU A 22 0.23 -9.42 -13.45
N TRP A 23 0.85 -8.30 -13.04
CA TRP A 23 0.66 -7.66 -11.74
C TRP A 23 -0.81 -7.45 -11.33
N PRO A 24 -1.73 -6.98 -12.20
CA PRO A 24 -3.12 -6.75 -11.80
C PRO A 24 -3.88 -8.01 -11.38
N ASN A 25 -3.40 -9.19 -11.77
CA ASN A 25 -4.00 -10.48 -11.47
C ASN A 25 -3.11 -11.36 -10.59
N ASP A 26 -2.00 -10.82 -10.07
CA ASP A 26 -1.05 -11.59 -9.28
C ASP A 26 -1.71 -12.09 -7.98
N PRO A 27 -1.55 -13.38 -7.61
CA PRO A 27 -2.15 -13.92 -6.39
C PRO A 27 -1.71 -13.20 -5.10
N SER A 28 -0.54 -12.57 -5.09
CA SER A 28 -0.03 -11.79 -3.96
C SER A 28 -0.52 -10.33 -3.95
N LEU A 29 -1.17 -9.85 -5.01
CA LEU A 29 -1.69 -8.48 -5.11
C LEU A 29 -2.75 -8.22 -4.04
N ALA A 30 -2.43 -7.39 -3.06
CA ALA A 30 -3.37 -6.92 -2.03
C ALA A 30 -4.35 -5.88 -2.59
N GLY A 31 -3.87 -5.02 -3.49
CA GLY A 31 -4.71 -4.05 -4.17
C GLY A 31 -3.90 -3.14 -5.09
N THR A 32 -4.63 -2.34 -5.87
CA THR A 32 -4.06 -1.31 -6.74
C THR A 32 -4.67 0.04 -6.40
N TYR A 33 -3.83 1.03 -6.17
CA TYR A 33 -4.24 2.41 -6.03
C TYR A 33 -4.09 3.11 -7.38
N THR A 34 -5.16 3.73 -7.86
CA THR A 34 -5.15 4.45 -9.14
C THR A 34 -4.98 5.94 -8.88
N LEU A 35 -3.91 6.52 -9.41
CA LEU A 35 -3.72 7.97 -9.43
C LEU A 35 -4.35 8.51 -10.71
N PHE A 36 -5.50 9.17 -10.58
CA PHE A 36 -6.09 9.95 -11.67
C PHE A 36 -5.51 11.36 -11.64
N ALA A 37 -4.53 11.61 -12.49
CA ALA A 37 -3.92 12.93 -12.64
C ALA A 37 -4.13 13.42 -14.08
N ASP A 38 -4.77 14.58 -14.22
CA ASP A 38 -4.85 15.28 -15.49
C ASP A 38 -3.65 16.21 -15.63
N GLN A 39 -2.91 16.05 -16.73
CA GLN A 39 -1.74 16.89 -17.05
C GLN A 39 -2.15 18.28 -17.54
N ASN A 40 -3.40 18.42 -18.00
CA ASN A 40 -3.98 19.65 -18.53
C ASN A 40 -4.95 20.32 -17.55
N ALA A 41 -4.90 19.96 -16.27
CA ALA A 41 -5.71 20.62 -15.24
C ALA A 41 -5.26 22.08 -15.07
N THR A 42 -5.78 22.97 -15.91
CA THR A 42 -5.56 24.41 -15.85
C THR A 42 -6.53 25.00 -14.84
N GLY A 43 -6.04 25.34 -13.65
CA GLY A 43 -6.87 25.92 -12.59
C GLY A 43 -6.21 26.00 -11.21
N TYR A 44 -5.07 25.33 -11.03
CA TYR A 44 -4.36 25.27 -9.75
C TYR A 44 -2.85 25.51 -9.95
N GLU A 45 -2.49 26.70 -10.43
CA GLU A 45 -1.09 27.13 -10.42
C GLU A 45 -0.68 27.46 -8.99
N GLY A 46 0.20 26.64 -8.38
CA GLY A 46 0.92 26.99 -7.14
C GLY A 46 0.77 26.03 -5.97
N ASP A 47 -0.21 25.12 -5.96
CA ASP A 47 -0.45 24.22 -4.81
C ASP A 47 0.03 22.79 -5.09
N GLU A 48 0.92 22.27 -4.23
CA GLU A 48 1.26 20.85 -4.19
C GLU A 48 0.11 20.07 -3.51
N PHE A 49 -0.70 19.36 -4.29
CA PHE A 49 -1.75 18.50 -3.75
C PHE A 49 -1.18 17.16 -3.29
N LEU A 50 -1.20 16.94 -1.97
CA LEU A 50 -0.93 15.62 -1.40
C LEU A 50 -2.16 14.73 -1.58
N VAL A 51 -2.00 13.65 -2.33
CA VAL A 51 -3.01 12.61 -2.48
C VAL A 51 -2.68 11.46 -1.53
N ARG A 52 -3.65 11.06 -0.70
CA ARG A 52 -3.52 9.93 0.22
C ARG A 52 -4.54 8.84 -0.13
N GLY A 53 -4.12 7.59 0.03
CA GLY A 53 -4.97 6.42 -0.15
C GLY A 53 -4.56 5.31 0.82
N SER A 54 -5.42 4.32 0.98
CA SER A 54 -5.11 3.12 1.76
C SER A 54 -5.54 1.87 0.98
N ILE A 55 -4.77 0.79 1.15
CA ILE A 55 -5.10 -0.53 0.60
C ILE A 55 -5.19 -1.49 1.79
N PRO A 56 -6.37 -2.07 2.06
CA PRO A 56 -6.53 -3.03 3.14
C PRO A 56 -5.69 -4.29 2.90
N LEU A 57 -4.85 -4.66 3.87
CA LEU A 57 -4.05 -5.90 3.82
C LEU A 57 -4.75 -7.09 4.48
N THR A 58 -5.80 -6.85 5.27
CA THR A 58 -6.43 -7.85 6.16
C THR A 58 -6.79 -9.15 5.44
N ARG A 59 -7.41 -9.08 4.26
CA ARG A 59 -7.80 -10.29 3.53
C ARG A 59 -6.59 -11.13 3.11
N LYS A 60 -5.51 -10.49 2.67
CA LYS A 60 -4.26 -11.20 2.31
C LYS A 60 -3.57 -11.80 3.51
N LEU A 61 -3.58 -11.11 4.65
CA LEU A 61 -3.02 -11.63 5.90
C LEU A 61 -3.84 -12.82 6.42
N VAL A 62 -5.17 -12.77 6.33
CA VAL A 62 -6.05 -13.91 6.63
C VAL A 62 -5.74 -15.10 5.71
N ASP A 63 -5.59 -14.86 4.41
CA ASP A 63 -5.22 -15.92 3.47
C ASP A 63 -3.83 -16.51 3.79
N ALA A 64 -2.86 -15.68 4.19
CA ALA A 64 -1.54 -16.12 4.61
C ALA A 64 -1.60 -16.98 5.88
N HIS A 65 -2.43 -16.60 6.85
CA HIS A 65 -2.68 -17.37 8.05
C HIS A 65 -3.32 -18.73 7.74
N ASN A 66 -4.38 -18.74 6.92
CA ASN A 66 -5.08 -19.96 6.53
C ASN A 66 -4.18 -20.95 5.75
N LYS A 67 -3.16 -20.44 5.05
CA LYS A 67 -2.14 -21.24 4.36
C LYS A 67 -0.96 -21.64 5.25
N GLY A 68 -0.96 -21.25 6.53
CA GLY A 68 0.12 -21.54 7.47
C GLY A 68 1.41 -20.74 7.26
N LEU A 69 1.37 -19.64 6.50
CA LEU A 69 2.54 -18.78 6.26
C LEU A 69 2.85 -17.88 7.47
N ILE A 70 1.82 -17.54 8.24
CA ILE A 70 1.90 -16.83 9.51
C ILE A 70 1.02 -17.55 10.54
N SER A 71 1.40 -17.52 11.82
CA SER A 71 0.69 -18.22 12.89
C SER A 71 -0.48 -17.44 13.50
N SER A 72 -0.55 -16.13 13.28
CA SER A 72 -1.61 -15.24 13.77
C SER A 72 -1.64 -13.93 13.00
N LEU A 73 -2.64 -13.10 13.27
CA LEU A 73 -2.72 -11.70 12.81
C LEU A 73 -2.12 -10.69 13.80
N ASP A 74 -1.46 -11.17 14.86
CA ASP A 74 -0.78 -10.33 15.83
C ASP A 74 0.35 -9.54 15.14
N PRO A 75 0.52 -8.22 15.42
CA PRO A 75 1.62 -7.44 14.90
C PRO A 75 3.00 -8.10 15.06
N ALA A 76 3.27 -8.80 16.16
CA ALA A 76 4.54 -9.50 16.40
C ALA A 76 4.85 -10.59 15.35
N VAL A 77 3.82 -11.12 14.68
CA VAL A 77 3.94 -12.11 13.60
C VAL A 77 3.81 -11.45 12.23
N VAL A 78 2.86 -10.55 12.08
CA VAL A 78 2.55 -9.88 10.80
C VAL A 78 3.67 -8.94 10.36
N VAL A 79 4.25 -8.17 11.28
CA VAL A 79 5.26 -7.17 10.95
C VAL A 79 6.51 -7.81 10.35
N PRO A 80 7.14 -8.85 10.95
CA PRO A 80 8.26 -9.55 10.31
C PRO A 80 7.92 -10.13 8.93
N PHE A 81 6.69 -10.66 8.78
CA PHE A 81 6.21 -11.16 7.50
C PHE A 81 6.13 -10.06 6.44
N LEU A 82 5.54 -8.91 6.77
CA LEU A 82 5.42 -7.77 5.85
C LEU A 82 6.78 -7.10 5.58
N THR A 83 7.67 -6.98 6.56
CA THR A 83 9.04 -6.50 6.31
C THR A 83 9.71 -7.32 5.20
N LYS A 84 9.50 -8.63 5.18
CA LYS A 84 10.06 -9.52 4.16
C LYS A 84 9.28 -9.55 2.84
N TYR A 85 7.95 -9.56 2.89
CA TYR A 85 7.11 -9.90 1.73
C TYR A 85 6.22 -8.76 1.21
N LEU A 86 6.17 -7.62 1.91
CA LEU A 86 5.50 -6.42 1.38
C LEU A 86 6.35 -5.80 0.29
N ASN A 87 5.79 -5.73 -0.91
CA ASN A 87 6.42 -5.14 -2.08
C ASN A 87 5.42 -4.23 -2.79
N TRP A 88 5.92 -3.31 -3.60
CA TRP A 88 5.08 -2.50 -4.46
C TRP A 88 5.75 -2.20 -5.79
N ARG A 89 4.92 -1.87 -6.77
CA ARG A 89 5.33 -1.46 -8.11
C ARG A 89 4.48 -0.27 -8.55
N VAL A 90 5.10 0.61 -9.33
CA VAL A 90 4.42 1.75 -9.94
C VAL A 90 4.41 1.53 -11.45
N THR A 91 3.29 1.83 -12.09
CA THR A 91 3.22 1.89 -13.55
C THR A 91 2.56 3.18 -14.02
N LYS A 92 2.90 3.61 -15.23
CA LYS A 92 2.06 4.58 -15.95
C LYS A 92 0.75 3.93 -16.39
N TYR A 93 -0.14 4.74 -16.96
CA TYR A 93 -1.39 4.28 -17.57
C TYR A 93 -1.19 3.21 -18.66
N ASP A 94 -0.12 3.33 -19.46
CA ASP A 94 0.26 2.35 -20.49
C ASP A 94 0.88 1.05 -19.93
N ARG A 95 0.89 0.90 -18.59
CA ARG A 95 1.48 -0.21 -17.83
C ARG A 95 3.00 -0.31 -17.92
N SER A 96 3.69 0.72 -18.45
CA SER A 96 5.14 0.78 -18.36
C SER A 96 5.57 0.93 -16.89
N PRO A 97 6.51 0.10 -16.41
CA PRO A 97 6.95 0.15 -15.02
C PRO A 97 7.80 1.40 -14.75
N ILE A 98 7.61 1.98 -13.58
CA ILE A 98 8.42 3.06 -13.02
C ILE A 98 9.03 2.54 -11.71
N ASP A 99 10.32 2.81 -11.51
CA ASP A 99 10.96 2.61 -10.21
C ASP A 99 10.29 3.52 -9.17
N PRO A 100 9.68 2.96 -8.09
CA PRO A 100 9.07 3.76 -7.04
C PRO A 100 10.01 4.82 -6.43
N GLY A 101 11.32 4.57 -6.39
CA GLY A 101 12.32 5.52 -5.89
C GLY A 101 12.51 6.76 -6.77
N ARG A 102 12.04 6.72 -8.02
CA ARG A 102 12.03 7.88 -8.93
C ARG A 102 10.78 8.73 -8.78
N VAL A 103 9.82 8.32 -7.95
CA VAL A 103 8.62 9.07 -7.63
C VAL A 103 8.87 9.83 -6.33
N ASN A 104 9.55 10.98 -6.41
CA ASN A 104 10.13 11.69 -5.25
C ASN A 104 9.15 12.00 -4.10
N THR A 105 7.84 12.09 -4.37
CA THR A 105 6.81 12.40 -3.36
C THR A 105 6.04 11.16 -2.87
N LEU A 106 6.35 9.97 -3.39
CA LEU A 106 5.68 8.74 -2.98
C LEU A 106 6.15 8.32 -1.59
N LYS A 107 5.19 8.21 -0.67
CA LYS A 107 5.39 7.70 0.68
C LYS A 107 4.42 6.56 0.96
N ILE A 108 4.96 5.35 1.10
CA ILE A 108 4.22 4.16 1.50
C ILE A 108 4.63 3.79 2.92
N TYR A 109 3.65 3.59 3.79
CA TYR A 109 3.83 3.06 5.13
C TYR A 109 2.73 2.04 5.43
N VAL A 110 2.97 1.18 6.43
CA VAL A 110 1.96 0.26 6.96
C VAL A 110 1.42 0.84 8.26
N GLY A 111 0.10 0.86 8.41
CA GLY A 111 -0.56 1.16 9.68
C GLY A 111 -1.46 -0.01 10.09
N SER A 112 -1.56 -0.26 11.40
CA SER A 112 -2.58 -1.14 11.96
C SER A 112 -3.51 -0.37 12.88
N GLN A 113 -4.71 -0.90 13.06
CA GLN A 113 -5.69 -0.45 14.04
C GLN A 113 -6.37 -1.68 14.61
N ASP A 114 -6.59 -1.68 15.92
CA ASP A 114 -7.49 -2.65 16.53
C ASP A 114 -8.92 -2.27 16.14
N VAL A 115 -9.69 -3.26 15.68
CA VAL A 115 -11.08 -3.07 15.28
C VAL A 115 -11.94 -3.99 16.12
N THR A 116 -12.85 -3.42 16.89
CA THR A 116 -13.88 -4.17 17.59
C THR A 116 -15.10 -4.23 16.70
N LEU A 117 -15.57 -5.44 16.43
CA LEU A 117 -16.77 -5.67 15.63
C LEU A 117 -17.99 -5.02 16.30
N ALA A 118 -18.94 -4.60 15.48
CA ALA A 118 -20.24 -4.14 15.97
C ALA A 118 -20.97 -5.29 16.69
N GLU A 119 -21.73 -4.98 17.73
CA GLU A 119 -22.54 -5.99 18.43
C GLU A 119 -23.79 -6.39 17.63
N SER A 120 -24.17 -5.57 16.64
CA SER A 120 -25.29 -5.83 15.73
C SER A 120 -25.09 -5.18 14.35
N ASP A 121 -25.89 -5.60 13.38
CA ASP A 121 -25.85 -5.07 12.00
C ASP A 121 -26.32 -3.61 11.88
N THR A 122 -26.89 -3.04 12.95
CA THR A 122 -27.32 -1.64 13.01
C THR A 122 -26.29 -0.71 13.65
N GLU A 123 -25.16 -1.26 14.10
CA GLU A 123 -24.09 -0.51 14.75
C GLU A 123 -22.83 -0.49 13.90
N PHE A 124 -21.99 0.53 14.12
CA PHE A 124 -20.68 0.60 13.48
C PHE A 124 -19.63 -0.10 14.33
N PRO A 125 -18.60 -0.71 13.70
CA PRO A 125 -17.43 -1.16 14.43
C PRO A 125 -16.70 0.04 15.05
N THR A 126 -15.99 -0.22 16.16
CA THR A 126 -15.14 0.79 16.78
C THR A 126 -13.68 0.55 16.39
N TYR A 127 -12.98 1.65 16.13
CA TYR A 127 -11.59 1.63 15.68
C TYR A 127 -10.71 2.25 16.75
N GLY A 128 -9.67 1.52 17.14
CA GLY A 128 -8.64 1.99 18.06
C GLY A 128 -7.68 2.99 17.40
N ALA A 129 -6.64 3.35 18.15
CA ALA A 129 -5.56 4.19 17.66
C ALA A 129 -4.83 3.52 16.47
N SER A 130 -4.32 4.35 15.56
CA SER A 130 -3.48 3.88 14.46
C SER A 130 -2.03 3.79 14.90
N PHE A 131 -1.42 2.63 14.63
CA PHE A 131 -0.03 2.33 14.93
C PHE A 131 0.75 2.18 13.62
N PRO A 132 1.73 3.05 13.33
CA PRO A 132 2.58 2.91 12.16
C PRO A 132 3.63 1.80 12.37
N HIS A 133 3.92 1.05 11.31
CA HIS A 133 4.93 -0.01 11.25
C HIS A 133 5.96 0.34 10.17
N ILE A 134 6.82 1.33 10.45
CA ILE A 134 7.81 1.87 9.51
C ILE A 134 8.84 0.82 9.10
N GLU A 135 9.12 -0.15 9.95
CA GLU A 135 9.95 -1.33 9.68
C GLU A 135 9.48 -2.16 8.46
N CYS A 136 8.22 -2.05 8.05
CA CYS A 136 7.71 -2.75 6.87
C CYS A 136 8.20 -2.11 5.56
N THR A 137 8.54 -0.83 5.60
CA THR A 137 8.83 0.02 4.43
C THR A 137 10.20 0.66 4.45
N ASN A 138 10.84 0.74 5.60
CA ASN A 138 12.15 1.35 5.77
C ASN A 138 13.20 0.73 4.83
N GLY A 139 13.94 1.59 4.13
CA GLY A 139 14.97 1.22 3.16
C GLY A 139 14.43 0.73 1.80
N LYS A 140 13.11 0.68 1.59
CA LYS A 140 12.50 0.30 0.31
C LYS A 140 12.21 1.56 -0.54
N PRO A 141 12.44 1.53 -1.87
CA PRO A 141 12.17 2.69 -2.74
C PRO A 141 10.73 3.20 -2.63
N GLY A 142 10.52 4.49 -2.34
CA GLY A 142 9.18 5.09 -2.13
C GLY A 142 8.49 4.69 -0.81
N GLY A 143 9.18 3.96 0.06
CA GLY A 143 8.74 3.64 1.41
C GLY A 143 9.18 4.72 2.39
N VAL A 144 8.38 4.93 3.44
CA VAL A 144 8.75 5.79 4.56
C VAL A 144 9.88 5.14 5.36
N ASN A 145 10.88 5.94 5.72
CA ASN A 145 12.03 5.55 6.55
C ASN A 145 11.88 6.05 7.99
N TYR A 146 12.68 5.49 8.91
CA TYR A 146 12.71 5.96 10.29
C TYR A 146 13.07 7.45 10.37
N GLY A 147 12.35 8.18 11.21
CA GLY A 147 12.54 9.63 11.41
C GLY A 147 11.86 10.51 10.36
N GLU A 148 11.26 9.93 9.31
CA GLU A 148 10.44 10.66 8.34
C GLU A 148 8.98 10.76 8.83
N GLY A 149 8.33 11.90 8.56
CA GLY A 149 6.88 12.03 8.71
C GLY A 149 6.12 11.28 7.59
N TYR A 150 4.95 10.73 7.94
CA TYR A 150 4.07 9.96 7.05
C TYR A 150 2.69 10.60 6.85
#